data_AF-A0A1E7LDI1-F1
#
_entry.id   AF-A0A1E7LDI1-F1
#
_cell.length_a   1.000
_cell.length_b   1.000
_cell.length_c   1.000
_cell.angle_alpha   90.00
_cell.angle_beta   90.00
_cell.angle_gamma   90.00
#
_symmetry.space_group_name_H-M   'P 1'
#
loop_
_entity.id
_entity.type
_entity.pdbx_description
1 polymer ?
#
loop_
_entity_poly.entity_id
_entity_poly.type
_entity_poly.pdbx_seq_one_letter_code
_entity_poly.pdbx_strand_id
1 'polypeptide(L)'
;GLDVARGVVVDDALRTSDPRVHAIGDCAEYDGVLHGLAVPAQDQADALARVLLHGARVTERDGAAEVPGGMPPPRYRGTRTLTRLTLPAGGPPPSSPPSSATAVREAQPALDLAAFGDPHPRAGDDVVRLSDATRGVHRQVVVRGGRLAGGVLLGDLTAVGTLARAWEDDEPLRSEPLLHLLTHDGEDPHR
;
A
#
# COMPACT_ATOMS: atom_id res chain seq x y z
N GLY A 1 5.09 28.48 -11.39
CA GLY A 1 5.41 27.60 -10.24
C GLY A 1 5.32 26.16 -10.71
N LEU A 2 5.67 25.20 -9.87
CA LEU A 2 5.42 23.79 -10.14
C LEU A 2 3.96 23.44 -9.82
N ASP A 3 3.40 22.44 -10.50
CA ASP A 3 2.07 21.90 -10.18
C ASP A 3 2.09 21.15 -8.86
N VAL A 4 1.15 21.48 -7.96
CA VAL A 4 1.06 20.93 -6.60
C VAL A 4 -0.38 20.63 -6.22
N ALA A 5 -0.57 19.57 -5.43
CA ALA A 5 -1.81 19.23 -4.75
C ALA A 5 -1.53 18.97 -3.26
N ARG A 6 -1.54 17.71 -2.81
CA ARG A 6 -1.02 17.36 -1.47
C ARG A 6 0.51 17.30 -1.49
N GLY A 7 1.09 16.90 -2.62
CA GLY A 7 2.52 16.95 -2.93
C GLY A 7 2.81 17.63 -4.26
N VAL A 8 4.07 17.56 -4.70
CA VAL A 8 4.50 17.93 -6.05
C VAL A 8 4.01 16.87 -7.02
N VAL A 9 3.18 17.28 -8.00
CA VAL A 9 2.58 16.36 -8.96
C VAL A 9 3.66 15.86 -9.92
N VAL A 10 3.74 14.54 -10.11
CA VAL A 10 4.70 13.90 -11.01
C VAL A 10 4.08 12.89 -11.97
N ASP A 11 4.70 12.74 -13.14
CA ASP A 11 4.34 11.73 -14.15
C ASP A 11 5.04 10.38 -13.93
N ASP A 12 4.84 9.41 -14.84
CA ASP A 12 5.49 8.08 -14.82
C ASP A 12 7.03 8.14 -14.85
N ALA A 13 7.63 9.25 -15.29
CA ALA A 13 9.07 9.43 -15.29
C ALA A 13 9.54 10.27 -14.08
N LEU A 14 8.64 10.47 -13.10
CA LEU A 14 8.85 11.24 -11.87
C LEU A 14 9.17 12.72 -12.16
N ARG A 15 8.73 13.23 -13.31
CA ARG A 15 8.94 14.61 -13.73
C ARG A 15 7.81 15.49 -13.23
N THR A 16 8.17 16.68 -12.79
CA THR A 16 7.21 17.72 -12.42
C THR A 16 6.68 18.44 -13.67
N SER A 17 5.86 19.47 -13.47
CA SER A 17 5.41 20.36 -14.56
C SER A 17 6.56 21.10 -15.27
N ASP A 18 7.74 21.21 -14.65
CA ASP A 18 8.99 21.56 -15.34
C ASP A 18 9.72 20.27 -15.78
N PRO A 19 9.93 20.04 -17.09
CA PRO A 19 10.58 18.83 -17.61
C PRO A 19 12.01 18.59 -17.09
N ARG A 20 12.68 19.62 -16.55
CA ARG A 20 14.04 19.53 -16.00
C ARG A 20 14.07 19.26 -14.50
N VAL A 21 12.92 19.28 -13.82
CA VAL A 21 12.80 19.10 -12.38
C VAL A 21 12.03 17.82 -12.08
N HIS A 22 12.54 17.03 -11.14
CA HIS A 22 11.97 15.75 -10.73
C HIS A 22 11.73 15.77 -9.22
N ALA A 23 10.74 15.01 -8.75
CA ALA A 23 10.43 14.86 -7.33
C ALA A 23 10.22 13.40 -6.96
N ILE A 24 10.71 13.00 -5.79
CA ILE A 24 10.60 11.63 -5.24
C ILE A 24 10.46 11.70 -3.72
N GLY A 25 10.06 10.58 -3.12
CA GLY A 25 9.82 10.45 -1.69
C GLY A 25 8.49 11.06 -1.27
N ASP A 26 8.41 11.47 0.00
CA ASP A 26 7.17 11.91 0.62
C ASP A 26 6.61 13.22 0.03
N CYS A 27 7.42 13.97 -0.71
CA CYS A 27 6.96 15.18 -1.39
C CYS A 27 6.35 14.91 -2.76
N ALA A 28 6.51 13.72 -3.33
CA ALA A 28 6.03 13.40 -4.67
C ALA A 28 4.61 12.80 -4.63
N GLU A 29 3.71 13.37 -5.42
CA GLU A 29 2.36 12.86 -5.63
C GLU A 29 2.26 12.26 -7.04
N TYR A 30 2.16 10.93 -7.09
CA TYR A 30 2.03 10.17 -8.33
C TYR A 30 0.62 9.56 -8.41
N ASP A 31 -0.10 9.81 -9.51
CA ASP A 31 -1.48 9.34 -9.71
C ASP A 31 -2.42 9.66 -8.53
N GLY A 32 -2.26 10.85 -7.94
CA GLY A 32 -3.02 11.32 -6.78
C GLY A 32 -2.64 10.66 -5.44
N VAL A 33 -1.61 9.81 -5.42
CA VAL A 33 -1.14 9.09 -4.23
C VAL A 33 0.14 9.71 -3.67
N LEU A 34 0.14 9.93 -2.37
CA LEU A 34 1.30 10.34 -1.57
C LEU A 34 1.57 9.24 -0.55
N HIS A 35 2.73 8.59 -0.66
CA HIS A 35 2.96 7.31 0.01
C HIS A 35 3.37 7.44 1.48
N GLY A 36 4.23 8.40 1.84
CA GLY A 36 4.67 8.60 3.23
C GLY A 36 5.46 7.43 3.84
N LEU A 37 6.08 6.59 3.00
CA LEU A 37 6.70 5.32 3.38
C LEU A 37 8.08 5.16 2.72
N ALA A 38 9.01 4.54 3.44
CA ALA A 38 10.39 4.36 2.99
C ALA A 38 10.50 3.50 1.71
N VAL A 39 9.71 2.43 1.60
CA VAL A 39 9.75 1.51 0.44
C VAL A 39 9.36 2.25 -0.86
N PRO A 40 8.21 2.95 -0.94
CA PRO A 40 7.89 3.79 -2.09
C PRO A 40 8.94 4.84 -2.42
N ALA A 41 9.55 5.49 -1.42
CA ALA A 41 10.62 6.46 -1.67
C ALA A 41 11.83 5.82 -2.34
N GLN A 42 12.20 4.60 -1.93
CA GLN A 42 13.30 3.85 -2.53
C GLN A 42 12.97 3.36 -3.94
N ASP A 43 11.75 2.84 -4.16
CA ASP A 43 11.29 2.45 -5.50
C ASP A 43 11.30 3.62 -6.49
N GLN A 44 10.87 4.80 -6.03
CA GLN A 44 10.92 6.03 -6.83
C GLN A 44 12.36 6.44 -7.13
N ALA A 45 13.28 6.35 -6.16
CA ALA A 45 14.70 6.61 -6.40
C ALA A 45 15.28 5.67 -7.48
N ASP A 46 14.99 4.37 -7.40
CA ASP A 46 15.45 3.39 -8.37
C ASP A 46 14.83 3.60 -9.77
N ALA A 47 13.55 3.97 -9.83
CA ALA A 47 12.90 4.35 -11.08
C ALA A 47 13.54 5.61 -11.69
N LEU A 48 13.77 6.65 -10.89
CA LEU A 48 14.35 7.90 -11.35
C LEU A 48 15.79 7.72 -11.85
N ALA A 49 16.60 6.91 -11.16
CA ALA A 49 17.95 6.58 -11.60
C ALA A 49 17.93 5.96 -13.01
N ARG A 50 16.99 5.04 -13.28
CA ARG A 50 16.83 4.44 -14.62
C ARG A 50 16.41 5.48 -15.67
N VAL A 51 15.50 6.39 -15.34
CA VAL A 51 15.06 7.49 -16.23
C VAL A 51 16.23 8.38 -16.63
N LEU A 52 17.02 8.84 -15.66
CA LEU A 52 18.15 9.73 -15.90
C LEU A 52 19.25 9.03 -16.72
N LEU A 53 19.55 7.76 -16.42
CA LEU A 53 20.52 6.98 -17.19
C LEU A 53 20.05 6.66 -18.61
N HIS A 54 18.74 6.51 -18.84
CA HIS A 54 18.19 6.37 -20.18
C HIS A 54 18.34 7.68 -20.98
N GLY A 55 18.00 8.82 -20.38
CA GLY A 55 18.16 10.13 -21.01
C GLY A 55 19.59 10.43 -21.42
N ALA A 56 20.57 10.16 -20.53
CA ALA A 56 21.99 10.34 -20.82
C ALA A 56 22.47 9.51 -22.03
N ARG A 57 22.03 8.25 -22.12
CA ARG A 57 22.38 7.38 -23.26
C ARG A 57 21.78 7.82 -24.59
N VAL A 58 20.58 8.41 -24.56
CA VAL A 58 19.94 8.97 -25.76
C VAL A 58 20.72 10.20 -26.23
N THR A 59 21.08 11.12 -25.32
CA THR A 59 21.88 12.30 -25.68
C THR A 59 23.27 11.96 -26.23
N GLU A 60 23.88 10.86 -25.78
CA GLU A 60 25.16 10.35 -26.33
C GLU A 60 25.00 9.66 -27.69
N ARG A 61 23.84 9.03 -27.95
CA ARG A 61 23.53 8.31 -29.20
C ARG A 61 22.95 9.18 -30.30
N ASP A 62 22.37 10.34 -30.01
CA ASP A 62 21.88 11.26 -31.05
C ASP A 62 23.03 11.83 -31.93
N GLY A 63 24.30 11.51 -31.62
CA GLY A 63 25.46 11.67 -32.51
C GLY A 63 25.80 10.44 -33.39
N ALA A 64 25.11 9.32 -33.24
CA ALA A 64 25.33 8.05 -33.94
C ALA A 64 24.01 7.36 -34.29
N ALA A 65 23.57 7.57 -35.54
CA ALA A 65 22.50 6.89 -36.30
C ALA A 65 21.50 6.00 -35.52
N GLU A 66 20.23 6.42 -35.57
CA GLU A 66 19.06 5.71 -35.03
C GLU A 66 19.04 4.21 -35.39
N VAL A 67 19.00 3.35 -34.37
CA VAL A 67 18.74 1.92 -34.53
C VAL A 67 17.24 1.67 -34.27
N PRO A 68 16.50 1.05 -35.20
CA PRO A 68 15.10 0.70 -34.98
C PRO A 68 14.98 -0.39 -33.91
N GLY A 69 14.17 -0.16 -32.86
CA GLY A 69 13.90 -1.14 -31.79
C GLY A 69 14.34 -0.72 -30.38
N GLY A 70 14.44 0.59 -30.10
CA GLY A 70 14.82 1.10 -28.77
C GLY A 70 13.90 0.60 -27.65
N MET A 71 14.51 0.16 -26.55
CA MET A 71 13.79 -0.21 -25.32
C MET A 71 12.93 0.99 -24.88
N PRO A 72 11.63 0.81 -24.56
CA PRO A 72 10.80 1.90 -24.08
C PRO A 72 11.40 2.57 -22.85
N PRO A 73 11.15 3.88 -22.64
CA PRO A 73 11.70 4.58 -21.50
C PRO A 73 11.21 3.94 -20.19
N PRO A 74 12.07 3.83 -19.18
CA PRO A 74 11.66 3.31 -17.87
C PRO A 74 10.58 4.20 -17.26
N ARG A 75 9.62 3.56 -16.58
CA ARG A 75 8.45 4.21 -15.98
C ARG A 75 8.22 3.68 -14.57
N TYR A 76 8.00 4.59 -13.63
CA TYR A 76 7.39 4.30 -12.34
C TYR A 76 5.90 4.02 -12.55
N ARG A 77 5.36 3.00 -11.88
CA ARG A 77 3.95 2.59 -11.99
C ARG A 77 3.21 2.62 -10.65
N GLY A 78 3.76 3.33 -9.67
CA GLY A 78 3.32 3.26 -8.28
C GLY A 78 3.94 2.08 -7.54
N THR A 79 3.97 2.19 -6.21
CA THR A 79 4.43 1.12 -5.32
C THR A 79 3.23 0.46 -4.65
N ARG A 80 3.18 -0.88 -4.72
CA ARG A 80 2.20 -1.69 -4.02
C ARG A 80 2.74 -2.09 -2.64
N THR A 81 2.48 -1.27 -1.62
CA THR A 81 2.88 -1.56 -0.23
C THR A 81 1.79 -2.26 0.58
N LEU A 82 2.19 -3.33 1.29
CA LEU A 82 1.47 -3.92 2.42
C LEU A 82 2.13 -3.47 3.73
N THR A 83 1.38 -2.77 4.58
CA THR A 83 1.82 -2.41 5.93
C THR A 83 1.31 -3.43 6.92
N ARG A 84 2.18 -3.95 7.80
CA ARG A 84 1.80 -4.77 8.95
C ARG A 84 2.38 -4.18 10.23
N LEU A 85 1.55 -4.03 11.26
CA LEU A 85 1.94 -3.48 12.55
C LEU A 85 1.42 -4.40 13.66
N THR A 86 2.22 -4.57 14.70
CA THR A 86 1.83 -5.27 15.93
C THR A 86 1.99 -4.30 17.08
N LEU A 87 0.89 -4.00 17.77
CA LEU A 87 0.90 -3.23 19.01
C LEU A 87 0.95 -4.24 20.17
N PRO A 88 2.03 -4.28 20.96
CA PRO A 88 2.16 -5.26 22.03
C PRO A 88 1.12 -5.04 23.13
N ALA A 89 0.77 -6.13 23.80
CA ALA A 89 -0.07 -6.13 24.99
C ALA A 89 0.57 -5.32 26.13
N GLY A 90 -0.09 -4.25 26.58
CA GLY A 90 0.30 -3.48 27.77
C GLY A 90 1.03 -2.16 27.47
N GLY A 91 0.63 -1.09 28.17
CA GLY A 91 1.36 0.18 28.17
C GLY A 91 2.68 0.11 28.96
N PRO A 92 3.51 1.16 28.93
CA PRO A 92 4.74 1.22 29.72
C PRO A 92 4.45 0.93 31.20
N PRO A 93 5.38 0.28 31.93
CA PRO A 93 5.18 0.00 33.35
C PRO A 93 4.90 1.31 34.11
N PRO A 94 3.99 1.30 35.11
CA PRO A 94 3.70 2.51 35.85
C PRO A 94 4.98 3.02 36.53
N SER A 95 5.19 4.34 36.51
CA SER A 95 6.35 4.99 37.14
C SER A 95 6.35 4.91 38.68
N SER A 96 5.31 4.33 39.27
CA SER A 96 5.17 4.14 40.71
C SER A 96 4.42 2.84 41.02
N PRO A 97 4.80 2.11 42.07
CA PRO A 97 4.09 0.90 42.48
C PRO A 97 2.64 1.25 42.89
N PRO A 98 1.66 0.38 42.61
CA PRO A 98 0.27 0.65 42.95
C PRO A 98 0.09 0.75 44.47
N SER A 99 -0.58 1.82 44.91
CA SER A 99 -0.86 2.09 46.34
C SER A 99 -1.93 1.17 46.95
N SER A 100 -2.66 0.39 46.14
CA SER A 100 -3.64 -0.60 46.61
C SER A 100 -3.82 -1.73 45.60
N ALA A 101 -3.98 -2.95 46.11
CA ALA A 101 -3.89 -4.21 45.38
C ALA A 101 -5.20 -4.65 44.69
N THR A 102 -5.93 -3.75 44.02
CA THR A 102 -7.24 -4.14 43.42
C THR A 102 -7.49 -3.67 41.98
N ALA A 103 -6.50 -3.07 41.31
CA ALA A 103 -6.60 -2.84 39.86
C ALA A 103 -6.07 -4.08 39.11
N VAL A 104 -6.91 -5.10 38.94
CA VAL A 104 -6.65 -6.13 37.92
C VAL A 104 -6.81 -5.42 36.58
N ARG A 105 -5.68 -5.02 35.98
CA ARG A 105 -5.69 -4.47 34.63
C ARG A 105 -5.99 -5.64 33.70
N GLU A 106 -7.13 -5.62 33.03
CA GLU A 106 -7.41 -6.59 31.96
C GLU A 106 -6.22 -6.56 31.01
N ALA A 107 -5.57 -7.73 30.85
CA ALA A 107 -4.47 -7.87 29.91
C ALA A 107 -5.06 -7.68 28.51
N GLN A 108 -4.86 -6.50 27.93
CA GLN A 108 -5.26 -6.26 26.55
C GLN A 108 -4.38 -7.13 25.64
N PRO A 109 -4.95 -7.94 24.74
CA PRO A 109 -4.15 -8.73 23.81
C PRO A 109 -3.34 -7.82 22.89
N ALA A 110 -2.26 -8.35 22.33
CA ALA A 110 -1.54 -7.67 21.26
C ALA A 110 -2.50 -7.43 20.08
N LEU A 111 -2.42 -6.25 19.49
CA LEU A 111 -3.27 -5.84 18.39
C LEU A 111 -2.47 -5.87 17.10
N ASP A 112 -2.79 -6.84 16.25
CA ASP A 112 -2.21 -6.95 14.92
C ASP A 112 -3.07 -6.20 13.90
N LEU A 113 -2.40 -5.48 13.01
CA LEU A 113 -3.00 -4.67 11.96
C LEU A 113 -2.29 -4.98 10.64
N ALA A 114 -3.06 -5.10 9.56
CA ALA A 114 -2.53 -5.03 8.22
C ALA A 114 -3.37 -4.07 7.35
N ALA A 115 -2.70 -3.30 6.51
CA ALA A 115 -3.33 -2.40 5.55
C ALA A 115 -2.61 -2.46 4.20
N PHE A 116 -3.37 -2.42 3.11
CA PHE A 116 -2.84 -2.41 1.74
C PHE A 116 -3.75 -1.58 0.83
N GLY A 117 -3.18 -1.08 -0.27
CA GLY A 117 -3.90 -0.33 -1.28
C GLY A 117 -4.56 0.96 -0.76
N ASP A 118 -5.66 1.35 -1.40
CA ASP A 118 -6.53 2.43 -0.93
C ASP A 118 -7.75 1.85 -0.20
N PRO A 119 -7.74 1.83 1.15
CA PRO A 119 -8.84 1.28 1.93
C PRO A 119 -10.03 2.23 2.05
N HIS A 120 -9.99 3.42 1.43
CA HIS A 120 -11.07 4.40 1.54
C HIS A 120 -12.12 4.17 0.45
N PRO A 121 -13.38 3.88 0.83
CA PRO A 121 -14.46 3.72 -0.13
C PRO A 121 -14.74 5.01 -0.90
N ARG A 122 -14.99 4.89 -2.19
CA ARG A 122 -15.50 5.94 -3.08
C ARG A 122 -16.93 5.61 -3.51
N ALA A 123 -17.62 6.59 -4.06
CA ALA A 123 -18.95 6.36 -4.62
C ALA A 123 -18.89 5.31 -5.74
N GLY A 124 -19.70 4.25 -5.64
CA GLY A 124 -19.73 3.13 -6.59
C GLY A 124 -18.76 1.98 -6.27
N ASP A 125 -17.97 2.07 -5.19
CA ASP A 125 -17.19 0.93 -4.70
C ASP A 125 -18.08 -0.04 -3.92
N ASP A 126 -17.79 -1.33 -4.06
CA ASP A 126 -18.35 -2.37 -3.19
C ASP A 126 -17.48 -2.48 -1.94
N VAL A 127 -18.09 -2.46 -0.75
CA VAL A 127 -17.37 -2.54 0.53
C VAL A 127 -17.83 -3.77 1.29
N VAL A 128 -16.88 -4.63 1.62
CA VAL A 128 -17.11 -5.81 2.46
C VAL A 128 -16.54 -5.52 3.83
N ARG A 129 -17.37 -5.65 4.87
CA ARG A 129 -16.93 -5.46 6.25
C ARG A 129 -17.40 -6.61 7.14
N LEU A 130 -16.47 -7.18 7.89
CA LEU A 130 -16.74 -8.12 8.97
C LEU A 130 -16.16 -7.54 10.26
N SER A 131 -16.93 -7.55 11.34
CA SER A 131 -16.46 -7.02 12.63
C SER A 131 -17.02 -7.85 13.76
N ASP A 132 -16.15 -8.27 14.67
CA ASP A 132 -16.50 -8.98 15.89
C ASP A 132 -15.73 -8.34 17.05
N ALA A 133 -16.43 -7.48 17.80
CA ALA A 133 -15.84 -6.77 18.93
C ALA A 133 -15.42 -7.70 20.08
N THR A 134 -16.10 -8.84 20.24
CA THR A 134 -15.78 -9.82 21.30
C THR A 134 -14.46 -10.53 21.04
N ARG A 135 -14.11 -10.70 19.76
CA ARG A 135 -12.85 -11.28 19.31
C ARG A 135 -11.79 -10.23 18.94
N GLY A 136 -12.13 -8.94 19.02
CA GLY A 136 -11.25 -7.85 18.59
C GLY A 136 -10.92 -7.89 17.09
N VAL A 137 -11.79 -8.48 16.27
CA VAL A 137 -11.57 -8.65 14.83
C VAL A 137 -12.29 -7.57 14.05
N HIS A 138 -11.57 -6.92 13.13
CA HIS A 138 -12.17 -6.03 12.12
C HIS A 138 -11.52 -6.30 10.77
N ARG A 139 -12.34 -6.53 9.75
CA ARG A 139 -11.88 -6.73 8.38
C ARG A 139 -12.71 -5.85 7.47
N GLN A 140 -12.06 -5.01 6.69
CA GLN A 140 -12.69 -4.22 5.65
C GLN A 140 -11.89 -4.37 4.37
N VAL A 141 -12.59 -4.59 3.27
CA VAL A 141 -12.00 -4.62 1.94
C VAL A 141 -12.85 -3.74 1.02
N VAL A 142 -12.17 -2.96 0.18
CA VAL A 142 -12.80 -2.11 -0.84
C VAL A 142 -12.55 -2.74 -2.20
N VAL A 143 -13.63 -2.90 -2.95
CA VAL A 143 -13.62 -3.44 -4.31
C VAL A 143 -14.05 -2.35 -5.27
N ARG A 144 -13.23 -2.10 -6.29
CA ARG A 144 -13.45 -1.06 -7.29
C ARG A 144 -13.38 -1.68 -8.68
N GLY A 145 -14.46 -1.60 -9.44
CA GLY A 145 -14.53 -2.20 -10.77
C GLY A 145 -14.27 -3.72 -10.77
N GLY A 146 -14.71 -4.42 -9.73
CA GLY A 146 -14.49 -5.86 -9.58
C GLY A 146 -13.08 -6.27 -9.19
N ARG A 147 -12.23 -5.34 -8.73
CA ARG A 147 -10.84 -5.60 -8.30
C ARG A 147 -10.62 -5.09 -6.88
N LEU A 148 -9.69 -5.69 -6.15
CA LEU A 148 -9.31 -5.17 -4.83
C LEU A 148 -8.66 -3.79 -4.99
N ALA A 149 -9.24 -2.77 -4.36
CA ALA A 149 -8.64 -1.44 -4.29
C ALA A 149 -7.72 -1.31 -3.07
N GLY A 150 -8.10 -1.95 -1.96
CA GLY A 150 -7.36 -1.94 -0.71
C GLY A 150 -8.16 -2.57 0.43
N GLY A 151 -7.54 -2.66 1.62
CA GLY A 151 -8.18 -3.25 2.78
C GLY A 151 -7.45 -2.97 4.08
N VAL A 152 -8.17 -3.14 5.19
CA VAL A 152 -7.68 -3.05 6.56
C VAL A 152 -8.16 -4.27 7.34
N LEU A 153 -7.22 -4.99 7.95
CA LEU A 153 -7.48 -6.14 8.81
C LEU A 153 -6.89 -5.86 10.19
N LEU A 154 -7.66 -6.19 11.22
CA LEU A 154 -7.33 -6.01 12.63
C LEU A 154 -7.63 -7.31 13.38
N GLY A 155 -6.73 -7.70 14.28
CA GLY A 155 -6.82 -8.95 15.03
C GLY A 155 -6.28 -10.11 14.19
N ASP A 156 -7.14 -11.05 13.79
CA ASP A 156 -6.72 -12.20 13.00
C ASP A 156 -6.40 -11.81 11.54
N LEU A 157 -5.11 -11.91 11.21
CA LEU A 157 -4.51 -11.58 9.90
C LEU A 157 -4.39 -12.79 8.95
N THR A 158 -5.01 -13.94 9.23
CA THR A 158 -4.87 -15.15 8.39
C THR A 158 -5.19 -14.89 6.91
N ALA A 159 -6.24 -14.11 6.62
CA ALA A 159 -6.66 -13.79 5.26
C ALA A 159 -5.75 -12.79 4.51
N VAL A 160 -4.82 -12.11 5.21
CA VAL A 160 -4.07 -10.99 4.60
C VAL A 160 -3.18 -11.44 3.45
N GLY A 161 -2.60 -12.64 3.50
CA GLY A 161 -1.71 -13.12 2.44
C GLY A 161 -2.44 -13.29 1.11
N THR A 162 -3.64 -13.89 1.16
CA THR A 162 -4.49 -14.07 -0.02
C THR A 162 -4.99 -12.74 -0.56
N LEU A 163 -5.45 -11.84 0.31
CA LEU A 163 -5.94 -10.52 -0.08
C LEU A 163 -4.84 -9.63 -0.66
N ALA A 164 -3.65 -9.64 -0.06
CA ALA A 164 -2.50 -8.87 -0.54
C ALA A 164 -2.07 -9.37 -1.92
N ARG A 165 -2.02 -10.69 -2.15
CA ARG A 165 -1.69 -11.24 -3.48
C ARG A 165 -2.72 -10.87 -4.55
N ALA A 166 -4.00 -11.05 -4.26
CA ALA A 166 -5.05 -10.69 -5.22
C ALA A 166 -5.02 -9.19 -5.58
N TRP A 167 -4.63 -8.34 -4.63
CA TRP A 167 -4.38 -6.91 -4.87
C TRP A 167 -3.08 -6.65 -5.64
N GLU A 168 -1.99 -7.34 -5.30
CA GLU A 168 -0.68 -7.26 -5.97
C GLU A 168 -0.73 -7.74 -7.42
N ASP A 169 -1.58 -8.70 -7.74
CA ASP A 169 -1.74 -9.24 -9.09
C ASP A 169 -2.76 -8.45 -9.92
N ASP A 170 -3.51 -7.54 -9.28
CA ASP A 170 -4.66 -6.86 -9.90
C ASP A 170 -5.58 -7.88 -10.59
N GLU A 171 -5.99 -8.93 -9.87
CA GLU A 171 -6.88 -9.97 -10.41
C GLU A 171 -8.36 -9.54 -10.26
N PRO A 172 -9.24 -9.81 -11.25
CA PRO A 172 -10.67 -9.64 -11.06
C PRO A 172 -11.16 -10.60 -9.98
N LEU A 173 -11.89 -10.09 -9.00
CA LEU A 173 -12.52 -10.93 -8.00
C LEU A 173 -13.57 -11.82 -8.67
N ARG A 174 -13.46 -13.13 -8.45
CA ARG A 174 -14.41 -14.12 -8.96
C ARG A 174 -15.79 -13.86 -8.36
N SER A 175 -16.83 -14.29 -9.07
CA SER A 175 -18.25 -14.14 -8.71
C SER A 175 -18.71 -14.90 -7.45
N GLU A 176 -17.77 -15.38 -6.64
CA GLU A 176 -18.04 -15.88 -5.29
C GLU A 176 -18.58 -14.72 -4.42
N PRO A 177 -19.47 -14.98 -3.44
CA PRO A 177 -19.93 -13.95 -2.52
C PRO A 177 -18.72 -13.27 -1.84
N LEU A 178 -18.61 -11.94 -1.98
CA LEU A 178 -17.45 -11.17 -1.50
C LEU A 178 -17.17 -11.33 0.00
N LEU A 179 -18.17 -11.78 0.78
CA LEU A 179 -18.01 -12.14 2.19
C LEU A 179 -17.04 -13.31 2.39
N HIS A 180 -16.95 -14.26 1.46
CA HIS A 180 -16.04 -15.40 1.57
C HIS A 180 -14.56 -14.98 1.57
N LEU A 181 -14.24 -13.83 0.96
CA LEU A 181 -12.90 -13.24 1.03
C LEU A 181 -12.48 -12.90 2.47
N LEU A 182 -13.45 -12.64 3.35
CA LEU A 182 -13.22 -12.28 4.74
C LEU A 182 -13.42 -13.45 5.71
N THR A 183 -14.01 -14.57 5.25
CA THR A 183 -14.36 -15.73 6.09
C THR A 183 -13.60 -16.99 5.71
N HIS A 184 -12.58 -16.93 4.85
CA HIS A 184 -11.62 -18.04 4.74
C HIS A 184 -10.82 -18.11 6.05
N ASP A 185 -11.45 -18.74 7.04
CA ASP A 185 -10.79 -19.57 8.03
C ASP A 185 -9.88 -20.50 7.24
N GLY A 186 -8.63 -20.69 7.68
CA GLY A 186 -7.60 -21.46 6.98
C GLY A 186 -7.90 -22.95 6.84
N GLU A 187 -9.01 -23.31 6.21
CA GLU A 187 -9.26 -24.65 5.69
C GLU A 187 -8.49 -24.78 4.37
N ASP A 188 -7.35 -25.43 4.50
CA ASP A 188 -6.61 -26.05 3.41
C ASP A 188 -7.60 -26.81 2.49
N PRO A 189 -7.74 -26.47 1.21
CA PRO A 189 -8.63 -27.19 0.28
C PRO A 189 -8.13 -28.61 -0.06
N HIS A 190 -7.09 -29.07 0.64
CA HIS A 190 -6.52 -30.41 0.56
C HIS A 190 -6.60 -31.15 1.91
N ARG A 191 -7.81 -31.46 2.38
CA ARG A 191 -8.02 -32.56 3.33
C ARG A 191 -9.28 -33.36 2.99
#